data_AF-A0A950BDA7-F1
#
_entry.id   AF-A0A950BDA7-F1
#
_cell.length_a   1.000
_cell.length_b   1.000
_cell.length_c   1.000
_cell.angle_alpha   90.00
_cell.angle_beta   90.00
_cell.angle_gamma   90.00
#
_symmetry.space_group_name_H-M   'P 1'
#
loop_
_entity.id
_entity.type
_entity.pdbx_description
1 polymer ?
#
loop_
_entity_poly.entity_id
_entity_poly.type
_entity_poly.pdbx_seq_one_letter_code
_entity_poly.pdbx_strand_id
1 'polypeptide(L)'
;MEVTQQCVVALTWTLKDTLGEELDVLDEPVEFLVGGDDLLKRIEEALQGHVVGDKLDLHLEPEEAFGDYDENLIFLEKRELFPEEIEEGMTFEGSALPKGCSPVP
;
A
#
# COMPACT_ATOMS: atom_id res chain seq x y z
N MET A 1 -10.12 18.93 -18.82
CA MET A 1 -11.16 18.18 -18.10
C MET A 1 -10.64 18.04 -16.69
N GLU A 2 -11.42 18.51 -15.73
CA GLU A 2 -11.05 18.42 -14.31
C GLU A 2 -11.40 17.04 -13.79
N VAL A 3 -10.62 16.54 -12.83
CA VAL A 3 -10.89 15.27 -12.16
C VAL A 3 -12.10 15.44 -11.23
N THR A 4 -13.08 14.56 -11.40
CA THR A 4 -14.29 14.52 -10.59
C THR A 4 -14.57 13.09 -10.11
N GLN A 5 -15.51 12.93 -9.20
CA GLN A 5 -16.01 11.59 -8.82
C GLN A 5 -16.50 10.79 -10.04
N GLN A 6 -16.29 9.47 -10.00
CA GLN A 6 -16.64 8.51 -11.06
C GLN A 6 -15.93 8.77 -12.39
N CYS A 7 -14.66 9.17 -12.36
CA CYS A 7 -13.83 9.32 -13.55
C CYS A 7 -12.58 8.44 -13.50
N VAL A 8 -12.04 8.09 -14.66
CA VAL A 8 -10.80 7.33 -14.79
C VAL A 8 -9.64 8.28 -15.04
N VAL A 9 -8.59 8.15 -14.25
CA VAL A 9 -7.37 8.95 -14.35
C VAL A 9 -6.17 8.03 -14.50
N ALA A 10 -5.16 8.47 -15.26
CA ALA A 10 -3.87 7.77 -15.32
C ALA A 10 -2.87 8.52 -14.43
N LEU A 11 -2.26 7.81 -13.48
CA LEU A 11 -1.35 8.39 -12.49
C LEU A 11 0.03 7.75 -12.57
N THR A 12 1.03 8.56 -12.25
CA THR A 12 2.41 8.15 -11.96
C THR A 12 2.78 8.73 -10.60
N TRP A 13 3.56 8.04 -9.79
CA TRP A 13 3.93 8.53 -8.46
C TRP A 13 5.27 8.04 -7.98
N THR A 14 5.74 8.69 -6.92
CA THR A 14 6.88 8.25 -6.12
C THR A 14 6.46 8.32 -4.66
N LEU A 15 6.41 7.16 -4.00
CA LEU A 15 6.14 7.06 -2.58
C LEU A 15 7.46 7.07 -1.82
N LYS A 16 7.56 7.96 -0.83
CA LYS A 16 8.74 8.10 0.03
C LYS A 16 8.35 8.02 1.50
N ASP A 17 9.28 7.57 2.32
CA ASP A 17 9.13 7.67 3.77
C ASP A 17 9.42 9.09 4.28
N THR A 18 9.33 9.26 5.60
CA THR A 18 9.59 10.55 6.27
C THR A 18 11.07 10.99 6.23
N LEU A 19 11.98 10.08 5.89
CA LEU A 19 13.41 10.34 5.71
C LEU A 19 13.78 10.65 4.25
N GLY A 20 12.82 10.49 3.33
CA GLY A 20 12.98 10.71 1.90
C GLY A 20 13.50 9.48 1.14
N GLU A 21 13.54 8.32 1.78
CA GLU A 21 13.86 7.05 1.13
C GLU A 21 12.69 6.61 0.25
N GLU A 22 12.98 6.16 -0.96
CA GLU A 22 11.97 5.71 -1.92
C GLU A 22 11.46 4.32 -1.53
N LEU A 23 10.16 4.24 -1.26
CA LEU A 23 9.48 2.99 -0.90
C LEU A 23 8.87 2.31 -2.13
N ASP A 24 8.29 3.10 -3.03
CA ASP A 24 7.66 2.60 -4.26
C ASP A 24 7.68 3.68 -5.35
N VAL A 25 7.73 3.25 -6.62
CA VAL A 25 7.77 4.12 -7.79
C VAL A 25 6.90 3.55 -8.89
N LEU A 26 5.98 4.38 -9.38
CA LEU A 26 5.15 4.09 -10.54
C LEU A 26 5.46 5.08 -11.66
N ASP A 27 6.40 4.71 -12.52
CA ASP A 27 6.84 5.55 -13.65
C ASP A 27 5.96 5.42 -14.89
N GLU A 28 5.33 4.25 -15.09
CA GLU A 28 4.39 4.03 -16.19
C GLU A 28 2.97 4.39 -15.73
N PRO A 29 2.23 5.25 -16.45
CA PRO A 29 0.90 5.65 -16.04
C PRO A 29 -0.06 4.45 -15.95
N VAL A 30 -0.63 4.24 -14.76
CA VAL A 30 -1.67 3.22 -14.53
C VAL A 30 -3.01 3.90 -14.30
N GLU A 31 -4.07 3.26 -14.81
CA GLU A 31 -5.44 3.77 -14.76
C GLU A 31 -6.10 3.40 -13.42
N PHE A 32 -6.69 4.40 -12.77
CA PHE A 32 -7.41 4.26 -11.50
C PHE A 32 -8.79 4.90 -11.60
N LEU A 33 -9.78 4.31 -10.90
CA LEU A 33 -11.11 4.86 -10.78
C LEU A 33 -11.21 5.80 -9.57
N VAL A 34 -11.48 7.08 -9.82
CA VAL A 34 -11.76 8.06 -8.76
C VAL A 34 -13.20 7.92 -8.28
N GLY A 35 -13.40 7.77 -6.98
CA GLY A 35 -14.66 7.40 -6.34
C GLY A 35 -14.89 5.88 -6.28
N GLY A 36 -13.81 5.09 -6.45
CA GLY A 36 -13.79 3.63 -6.29
C GLY A 36 -13.09 3.22 -4.99
N ASP A 37 -12.59 1.98 -4.95
CA ASP A 37 -11.81 1.44 -3.83
C ASP A 37 -10.32 1.26 -4.20
N ASP A 38 -9.89 1.75 -5.37
CA ASP A 38 -8.54 1.53 -5.91
C ASP A 38 -7.49 2.49 -5.34
N LEU A 39 -7.91 3.66 -4.85
CA LEU A 39 -7.03 4.73 -4.37
C LEU A 39 -7.28 5.02 -2.89
N LEU A 40 -6.22 5.43 -2.19
CA LEU A 40 -6.37 5.98 -0.85
C LEU A 40 -7.26 7.21 -0.89
N LYS A 41 -8.24 7.27 0.00
CA LYS A 41 -9.23 8.36 0.09
C LYS A 41 -8.59 9.75 0.04
N ARG A 42 -7.46 9.93 0.72
CA ARG A 42 -6.77 11.21 0.76
C ARG A 42 -6.20 11.64 -0.59
N ILE A 43 -5.75 10.68 -1.40
CA ILE A 43 -5.29 10.93 -2.78
C ILE A 43 -6.49 11.32 -3.65
N GLU A 44 -7.62 10.63 -3.53
CA GLU A 44 -8.83 10.96 -4.30
C GLU A 44 -9.38 12.35 -4.01
N GLU A 45 -9.40 12.75 -2.74
CA GLU A 45 -9.79 14.08 -2.30
C GLU A 45 -8.84 15.14 -2.87
N ALA A 46 -7.53 14.88 -2.81
CA ALA A 46 -6.51 15.77 -3.32
C ALA A 46 -6.55 15.92 -4.84
N LEU A 47 -7.01 14.90 -5.57
CA LEU A 47 -7.12 14.95 -7.02
C LEU A 47 -8.33 15.76 -7.51
N GLN A 48 -9.35 16.02 -6.70
CA GLN A 48 -10.56 16.72 -7.15
C GLN A 48 -10.25 18.11 -7.71
N GLY A 49 -10.74 18.41 -8.91
CA GLY A 49 -10.55 19.71 -9.57
C GLY A 49 -9.19 19.87 -10.28
N HIS A 50 -8.28 18.90 -10.15
CA HIS A 50 -7.01 18.92 -10.89
C HIS A 50 -7.17 18.53 -12.35
N VAL A 51 -6.18 18.89 -13.16
CA VAL A 51 -6.15 18.58 -14.60
C VAL A 51 -4.92 17.76 -14.98
N VAL A 52 -4.97 17.15 -16.17
CA VAL A 52 -3.85 16.36 -16.70
C VAL A 52 -2.57 17.19 -16.75
N GLY A 53 -1.49 16.63 -16.21
CA GLY A 53 -0.17 17.25 -16.16
C GLY A 53 0.12 18.00 -14.85
N ASP A 54 -0.88 18.19 -13.99
CA ASP A 54 -0.67 18.70 -12.64
C ASP A 54 0.18 17.72 -11.81
N LYS A 55 0.94 18.27 -10.87
CA LYS A 55 1.73 17.51 -9.91
C LYS A 55 1.29 17.88 -8.50
N LEU A 56 1.20 16.87 -7.66
CA LEU A 56 0.76 16.98 -6.27
C LEU A 56 1.83 16.36 -5.39
N ASP A 57 2.16 17.07 -4.31
CA ASP A 57 2.99 16.56 -3.23
C ASP A 57 2.08 16.40 -2.01
N LEU A 58 1.87 15.15 -1.59
CA LEU A 58 0.99 14.81 -0.48
C LEU A 58 1.81 14.21 0.66
N HIS A 59 1.56 14.71 1.86
CA HIS A 59 1.96 14.04 3.09
C HIS A 59 0.75 13.28 3.61
N LEU A 60 0.90 11.97 3.78
CA LEU A 60 -0.16 11.09 4.27
C LEU A 60 0.23 10.61 5.66
N GLU A 61 -0.65 10.87 6.63
CA GLU A 61 -0.51 10.25 7.95
C GLU A 61 -0.80 8.74 7.86
N PRO A 62 -0.30 7.92 8.78
CA PRO A 62 -0.54 6.47 8.77
C PRO A 62 -2.03 6.12 8.65
N GLU A 63 -2.90 6.79 9.41
CA GLU A 63 -4.36 6.61 9.36
C GLU A 63 -5.01 6.90 8.00
N GLU A 64 -4.37 7.73 7.16
CA GLU A 64 -4.84 8.09 5.82
C GLU A 64 -4.29 7.15 4.72
N ALA A 65 -3.38 6.25 5.08
CA ALA A 65 -2.70 5.33 4.17
C ALA A 65 -2.84 3.87 4.63
N PHE A 66 -1.80 3.33 5.28
CA PHE A 66 -1.70 1.90 5.61
C PHE A 66 -2.09 1.56 7.05
N GLY A 67 -2.57 2.55 7.80
CA GLY A 67 -2.87 2.44 9.22
C GLY A 67 -1.64 2.55 10.10
N ASP A 68 -1.88 2.54 11.42
CA ASP A 68 -0.81 2.47 12.41
C ASP A 68 -0.18 1.08 12.44
N TYR A 69 1.03 1.05 12.98
CA TYR A 69 1.67 -0.19 13.35
C TYR A 69 0.80 -0.98 14.35
N ASP A 70 0.43 -2.20 13.97
CA ASP A 70 -0.34 -3.10 14.82
C ASP A 70 0.57 -4.20 15.39
N GLU A 71 0.90 -4.08 16.68
CA GLU A 71 1.69 -5.08 17.40
C GLU A 71 1.01 -6.46 17.48
N ASN A 72 -0.32 -6.53 17.30
CA ASN A 72 -1.06 -7.78 17.30
C ASN A 72 -0.84 -8.59 16.01
N LEU A 73 -0.26 -7.97 14.97
CA LEU A 73 0.15 -8.65 13.73
C LEU A 73 1.57 -9.23 13.83
N ILE A 74 2.21 -9.16 15.00
CA ILE A 74 3.50 -9.78 15.26
C ILE A 74 3.32 -11.13 15.96
N PHE A 75 3.87 -12.17 15.33
CA PHE A 75 3.76 -13.53 15.80
C PHE A 75 5.13 -14.13 16.08
N LEU A 76 5.23 -14.86 17.19
CA LEU A 76 6.41 -15.65 17.54
C LEU A 76 6.06 -17.12 17.36
N GLU A 77 6.70 -17.74 16.37
CA GLU A 77 6.41 -19.12 16.02
C GLU A 77 7.62 -20.03 16.22
N LYS A 78 7.35 -21.31 16.43
CA LYS A 78 8.42 -22.31 16.56
C LYS A 78 9.11 -22.48 15.21
N ARG A 79 10.45 -22.44 15.22
CA ARG A 79 11.29 -22.64 14.02
C ARG A 79 10.96 -23.91 13.24
N GLU A 80 10.56 -24.97 13.94
CA GLU A 80 10.18 -26.27 13.38
C GLU A 80 8.93 -26.22 12.47
N LEU A 81 8.13 -25.16 12.57
CA LEU A 81 6.95 -24.94 11.72
C LEU A 81 7.32 -24.33 10.35
N PHE A 82 8.59 -23.97 10.12
CA PHE A 82 9.05 -23.32 8.89
C PHE A 82 10.10 -24.20 8.16
N PRO A 83 10.27 -24.04 6.83
CA PRO A 83 11.29 -24.76 6.05
C PRO A 83 12.70 -24.60 6.62
N GLU A 84 13.62 -25.54 6.35
CA GLU A 84 15.01 -25.46 6.82
C GLU A 84 15.76 -24.23 6.27
N GLU A 85 15.42 -23.80 5.06
CA GLU A 85 15.93 -22.58 4.45
C GLU A 85 14.97 -21.42 4.80
N ILE A 86 15.43 -20.50 5.65
CA ILE A 86 14.70 -19.28 6.02
C ILE A 86 15.69 -18.11 6.07
N GLU A 87 15.25 -16.95 5.57
CA GLU A 87 16.04 -15.73 5.52
C GLU A 87 15.21 -14.54 6.00
N GLU A 88 15.88 -13.50 6.50
CA GLU A 88 15.21 -12.26 6.89
C GLU A 88 14.52 -11.62 5.68
N GLY A 89 13.26 -11.19 5.85
CA GLY A 89 12.44 -10.66 4.77
C GLY A 89 11.72 -11.70 3.90
N MET A 90 11.89 -13.00 4.17
CA MET A 90 11.15 -14.05 3.46
C MET A 90 9.65 -13.98 3.75
N THR A 91 8.83 -13.93 2.70
CA THR A 91 7.36 -13.87 2.79
C THR A 91 6.74 -15.26 2.79
N PHE A 92 5.74 -15.47 3.65
CA PHE A 92 4.93 -16.69 3.69
C PHE A 92 3.47 -16.35 3.41
N GLU A 93 2.81 -17.17 2.60
CA GLU A 93 1.36 -17.05 2.40
C GLU A 93 0.63 -17.72 3.57
N GLY A 94 -0.27 -16.99 4.23
CA GLY A 94 -1.00 -17.50 5.41
C GLY A 94 -1.69 -18.84 5.15
N SER A 95 -2.30 -19.00 3.97
CA SER A 95 -2.96 -20.23 3.52
C SER A 95 -2.01 -21.44 3.43
N ALA A 96 -0.71 -21.20 3.22
CA ALA A 96 0.33 -22.20 3.10
C ALA A 96 1.06 -22.46 4.43
N LEU A 97 0.74 -21.71 5.49
CA LEU A 97 1.34 -21.93 6.80
C LEU A 97 0.89 -23.26 7.41
N PRO A 98 1.79 -24.03 8.04
CA PRO A 98 1.42 -25.24 8.74
C PRO A 98 0.41 -25.00 9.85
N LYS A 99 -0.39 -26.03 10.16
CA LYS A 99 -1.33 -25.99 11.28
C LYS A 99 -0.58 -25.69 12.58
N GLY A 100 -0.99 -24.62 13.26
CA GLY A 100 -0.39 -24.18 14.52
C GLY A 100 0.33 -22.83 14.45
N CYS A 101 0.54 -22.28 13.24
CA CYS A 101 1.01 -20.90 13.07
C CYS A 101 -0.12 -19.88 13.25
N SER A 102 0.25 -18.68 13.67
CA SER A 102 -0.59 -17.51 13.78
C SER A 102 -0.37 -16.55 12.59
N PRO A 103 -1.42 -15.85 12.10
CA PRO A 103 -2.82 -16.12 12.37
C PRO A 103 -3.23 -17.45 11.72
N VAL A 104 -4.22 -18.12 12.30
CA VAL A 104 -4.75 -19.35 11.69
C VAL A 104 -5.37 -18.99 10.34
N PRO A 105 -4.99 -19.65 9.22
CA PRO A 105 -5.59 -19.39 7.91
C PRO A 105 -7.07 -19.74 7.82
#